data_AF-A0A968YHV4-F1
#
_entry.id   AF-A0A968YHV4-F1
#
_cell.length_a   1.000
_cell.length_b   1.000
_cell.length_c   1.000
_cell.angle_alpha   90.00
_cell.angle_beta   90.00
_cell.angle_gamma   90.00
#
_symmetry.space_group_name_H-M   'P 1'
#
loop_
_entity.id
_entity.type
_entity.pdbx_description
1 polymer ?
#
loop_
_entity_poly.entity_id
_entity_poly.type
_entity_poly.pdbx_seq_one_letter_code
_entity_poly.pdbx_strand_id
1 'polypeptide(L)'
;MAGGESQTPVSLSDRELQIIDLVAAGLTNQEIAAKLEISKRTVDNHISNILTKTSTDNRVALVRWALHWGKVCLNDVNCCPLPLPDQNE
;
A
#
# COMPACT_ATOMS: atom_id res chain seq x y z
N MET A 1 3.47 27.77 7.73
CA MET A 1 2.37 27.34 6.84
C MET A 1 2.54 25.86 6.61
N ALA A 2 1.76 25.00 7.29
CA ALA A 2 1.81 23.55 7.09
C ALA A 2 0.91 23.23 5.89
N GLY A 3 1.52 22.81 4.78
CA GLY A 3 0.81 22.47 3.55
C GLY A 3 -0.17 21.33 3.78
N GLY A 4 -1.45 21.64 3.62
CA GLY A 4 -2.47 20.63 3.36
C GLY A 4 -2.26 20.13 1.93
N GLU A 5 -1.53 19.03 1.78
CA GLU A 5 -1.44 18.34 0.51
C GLU A 5 -2.65 17.41 0.37
N SER A 6 -3.69 18.01 -0.20
CA SER A 6 -4.64 17.41 -1.14
C SER A 6 -4.91 15.92 -0.97
N GLN A 7 -6.00 15.67 -0.27
CA GLN A 7 -6.77 14.44 -0.28
C GLN A 7 -7.16 14.05 -1.71
N THR A 8 -6.27 13.36 -2.41
CA THR A 8 -6.60 12.70 -3.67
C THR A 8 -6.71 11.21 -3.37
N PRO A 9 -7.86 10.57 -3.61
CA PRO A 9 -7.92 9.13 -3.58
C PRO A 9 -7.02 8.62 -4.71
N VAL A 10 -5.76 8.31 -4.39
CA VAL A 10 -4.84 7.73 -5.35
C VAL A 10 -5.43 6.39 -5.75
N SER A 11 -5.91 6.32 -6.99
CA SER A 11 -6.43 5.10 -7.59
C SER A 11 -5.27 4.17 -7.92
N LEU A 12 -5.03 3.25 -7.01
CA LEU A 12 -4.09 2.16 -7.18
C LEU A 12 -4.82 0.97 -7.79
N SER A 13 -4.17 0.26 -8.70
CA SER A 13 -4.67 -1.01 -9.21
C SER A 13 -4.63 -2.09 -8.13
N ASP A 14 -5.42 -3.15 -8.29
CA ASP A 14 -5.43 -4.29 -7.37
C ASP A 14 -4.04 -4.89 -7.17
N ARG A 15 -3.24 -4.90 -8.25
CA ARG A 15 -1.86 -5.39 -8.20
C ARG A 15 -0.95 -4.48 -7.39
N GLU A 16 -1.12 -3.17 -7.51
CA GLU A 16 -0.38 -2.20 -6.71
C GLU A 16 -0.76 -2.30 -5.23
N LEU A 17 -2.05 -2.48 -4.92
CA LEU A 17 -2.51 -2.71 -3.54
C LEU A 17 -1.93 -3.99 -2.93
N GLN A 18 -1.93 -5.11 -3.67
CA GLN A 18 -1.29 -6.35 -3.21
C GLN A 18 0.19 -6.15 -2.91
N ILE A 19 0.91 -5.39 -3.73
CA ILE A 19 2.33 -5.12 -3.51
C ILE A 19 2.52 -4.28 -2.25
N ILE A 20 1.70 -3.26 -2.02
CA ILE A 20 1.77 -2.43 -0.80
C ILE A 20 1.49 -3.26 0.44
N ASP A 21 0.53 -4.17 0.39
CA ASP A 21 0.21 -5.08 1.50
C ASP A 21 1.41 -5.96 1.87
N LEU A 22 2.05 -6.58 0.87
CA LEU A 22 3.24 -7.40 1.11
C LEU A 22 4.45 -6.57 1.58
N VAL A 23 4.60 -5.33 1.09
CA VAL A 23 5.63 -4.39 1.57
C VAL A 23 5.36 -4.00 3.02
N ALA A 24 4.10 -3.77 3.40
CA ALA A 24 3.68 -3.45 4.75
C ALA A 24 3.90 -4.64 5.71
N ALA A 25 3.70 -5.87 5.23
CA ALA A 25 4.06 -7.10 5.94
C ALA A 25 5.58 -7.33 6.08
N GLY A 26 6.41 -6.43 5.54
CA GLY A 26 7.86 -6.43 5.73
C GLY A 26 8.64 -7.25 4.70
N LEU A 27 7.97 -7.83 3.69
CA LEU A 27 8.63 -8.66 2.68
C LEU A 27 9.58 -7.85 1.81
N THR A 28 10.65 -8.50 1.36
CA THR A 28 11.58 -7.97 0.38
C THR A 28 11.03 -8.10 -1.04
N ASN A 29 11.54 -7.30 -1.99
CA ASN A 29 11.12 -7.37 -3.39
C ASN A 29 11.32 -8.77 -4.00
N GLN A 30 12.28 -9.56 -3.50
CA GLN A 30 12.49 -10.94 -3.91
C GLN A 30 11.40 -11.88 -3.38
N GLU A 31 11.00 -11.74 -2.12
CA GLU A 31 9.91 -12.54 -1.54
C GLU A 31 8.56 -12.16 -2.15
N ILE A 32 8.33 -10.88 -2.41
CA ILE A 32 7.15 -10.40 -3.13
C ILE A 32 7.13 -11.01 -4.53
N ALA A 33 8.24 -10.96 -5.26
CA ALA A 33 8.37 -11.57 -6.58
C ALA A 33 8.04 -13.06 -6.56
N ALA A 34 8.55 -13.79 -5.56
CA ALA A 34 8.25 -15.21 -5.37
C ALA A 34 6.77 -15.48 -5.06
N LYS A 35 6.16 -14.73 -4.14
CA LYS A 35 4.73 -14.87 -3.79
C LYS A 35 3.80 -14.55 -4.96
N LEU A 36 4.19 -13.57 -5.76
CA LEU A 36 3.39 -13.03 -6.83
C LEU A 36 3.68 -13.68 -8.20
N GLU A 37 4.61 -14.65 -8.23
CA GLU A 37 5.08 -15.38 -9.41
C GLU A 37 5.51 -14.44 -10.56
N ILE A 38 6.18 -13.33 -10.21
CA ILE A 38 6.69 -12.32 -11.15
C ILE A 38 8.18 -12.06 -10.94
N SER A 39 8.82 -11.39 -11.88
CA SER A 39 10.24 -11.03 -11.72
C SER A 39 10.44 -9.94 -10.66
N LYS A 40 11.58 -9.97 -9.96
CA LYS A 40 11.98 -8.88 -9.04
C LYS A 40 11.93 -7.51 -9.74
N ARG A 41 12.38 -7.43 -10.99
CA ARG A 41 12.33 -6.22 -11.81
C ARG A 41 10.91 -5.70 -12.00
N THR A 42 9.95 -6.60 -12.17
CA THR A 42 8.52 -6.24 -12.26
C THR A 42 8.03 -5.63 -10.95
N VAL A 43 8.42 -6.19 -9.80
CA VAL A 43 8.11 -5.64 -8.48
C VAL A 43 8.74 -4.25 -8.30
N ASP A 44 10.02 -4.08 -8.63
CA ASP A 44 10.71 -2.78 -8.56
C ASP A 44 10.00 -1.71 -9.42
N ASN A 45 9.54 -2.09 -10.62
CA ASN A 45 8.78 -1.20 -11.51
C ASN A 45 7.43 -0.81 -10.89
N HIS A 46 6.69 -1.78 -10.32
CA HIS A 46 5.44 -1.49 -9.63
C HIS A 46 5.66 -0.55 -8.44
N ILE A 47 6.66 -0.78 -7.60
CA ILE A 47 6.98 0.08 -6.46
C ILE A 47 7.30 1.49 -6.95
N SER A 48 8.12 1.64 -7.98
CA SER A 48 8.46 2.95 -8.56
C SER A 48 7.22 3.70 -9.05
N ASN A 49 6.30 2.99 -9.69
CA ASN A 49 5.03 3.57 -10.16
C ASN A 49 4.14 3.99 -8.98
N ILE A 50 4.07 3.17 -7.93
CA ILE A 50 3.30 3.46 -6.72
C ILE A 50 3.87 4.68 -5.99
N LEU A 51 5.20 4.76 -5.82
CA LEU A 51 5.88 5.90 -5.20
C LEU A 51 5.55 7.20 -5.95
N THR A 52 5.59 7.14 -7.29
CA THR A 52 5.22 8.27 -8.16
C THR A 52 3.74 8.66 -8.00
N LYS A 53 2.82 7.68 -7.99
CA LYS A 53 1.39 7.92 -7.83
C LYS A 53 1.01 8.46 -6.45
N THR A 54 1.71 8.03 -5.41
CA THR A 54 1.45 8.40 -4.01
C THR A 54 2.25 9.62 -3.56
N SER A 55 3.11 10.17 -4.44
CA SER A 55 4.06 11.23 -4.13
C SER A 55 4.89 10.91 -2.88
N THR A 56 5.37 9.67 -2.77
CA THR A 56 6.21 9.22 -1.65
C THR A 56 7.63 8.95 -2.10
N ASP A 57 8.62 9.33 -1.28
CA ASP A 57 10.03 9.25 -1.65
C ASP A 57 10.64 7.85 -1.46
N ASN A 58 10.13 7.07 -0.51
CA ASN A 58 10.77 5.82 -0.07
C ASN A 58 9.75 4.77 0.36
N ARG A 59 10.14 3.48 0.39
CA ARG A 59 9.26 2.38 0.83
C ARG A 59 8.65 2.62 2.21
N VAL A 60 9.40 3.25 3.12
CA VAL A 60 8.92 3.56 4.48
C VAL A 60 7.85 4.66 4.44
N ALA A 61 8.05 5.68 3.61
CA ALA A 61 7.06 6.73 3.38
C ALA A 61 5.79 6.15 2.73
N LEU A 62 5.95 5.19 1.81
CA LEU A 62 4.83 4.46 1.21
C LEU A 62 4.03 3.65 2.23
N VAL A 63 4.69 2.91 3.13
CA VAL A 63 3.98 2.17 4.20
C VAL A 63 3.24 3.14 5.12
N ARG A 64 3.88 4.25 5.51
CA ARG A 64 3.23 5.29 6.32
C ARG A 64 2.03 5.91 5.61
N TRP A 65 2.15 6.19 4.31
CA TRP A 65 1.05 6.66 3.48
C TRP A 65 -0.08 5.63 3.48
N ALA A 66 0.23 4.36 3.20
CA ALA A 66 -0.77 3.30 3.13
C ALA A 66 -1.53 3.13 4.47
N LEU A 67 -0.84 3.27 5.60
CA LEU A 67 -1.47 3.28 6.93
C LEU A 67 -2.33 4.52 7.16
N HIS A 68 -1.86 5.71 6.79
CA HIS A 68 -2.59 6.97 6.97
C HIS A 68 -3.91 6.99 6.18
N TRP A 69 -3.91 6.39 4.99
CA TRP A 69 -5.08 6.31 4.10
C TRP A 69 -5.89 5.02 4.25
N GLY A 70 -5.55 4.15 5.22
CA GLY A 70 -6.27 2.90 5.48
C GLY A 70 -6.22 1.88 4.33
N LYS A 71 -5.14 1.90 3.53
CA LYS A 71 -4.92 0.97 2.41
C LYS A 71 -4.31 -0.37 2.83
N VAL A 72 -3.73 -0.45 4.03
CA VAL A 72 -3.16 -1.68 4.60
C VAL A 72 -3.49 -1.80 6.08
N CYS A 73 -3.62 -3.05 6.52
CA CYS A 73 -3.91 -3.44 7.90
C CYS A 73 -2.73 -4.29 8.40
N LEU A 74 -2.08 -3.87 9.49
CA LEU A 74 -0.95 -4.59 10.08
C LEU A 74 -1.40 -5.18 11.42
N ASN A 75 -1.52 -6.50 11.53
CA ASN A 75 -1.75 -7.20 12.81
C ASN A 75 -2.89 -6.60 13.68
N ASP A 76 -4.04 -6.26 13.09
CA ASP A 76 -5.16 -5.61 13.80
C ASP A 76 -4.88 -4.22 14.40
N VAL A 77 -3.71 -3.61 14.13
CA VAL A 77 -3.40 -2.21 14.48
C VAL A 77 -3.47 -1.29 13.27
N ASN A 78 -4.09 -0.12 13.45
CA ASN A 78 -4.43 0.85 12.38
C ASN A 78 -5.32 0.30 11.26
N CYS A 79 -5.97 -0.84 11.48
CA CYS A 79 -7.17 -1.21 10.73
C CYS A 79 -8.19 -0.12 11.03
N CYS A 80 -8.37 0.84 10.12
CA CYS A 80 -9.60 1.61 10.14
C CYS A 80 -10.70 0.55 10.05
N PRO A 81 -11.58 0.38 11.05
CA PRO A 81 -12.69 -0.54 10.91
C PRO A 81 -13.54 0.04 9.79
N LEU A 82 -13.33 -0.47 8.57
CA LEU A 82 -14.33 -0.38 7.53
C LEU A 82 -15.62 -0.83 8.23
N PRO A 83 -16.68 -0.01 8.26
CA PRO A 83 -17.94 -0.48 8.80
C PRO A 83 -18.25 -1.77 8.05
N LEU A 84 -18.22 -2.88 8.78
CA LEU A 84 -18.63 -4.18 8.27
C LEU A 84 -20.00 -3.92 7.63
N PRO A 85 -20.23 -4.30 6.36
CA PRO A 85 -21.58 -4.25 5.83
C PRO A 85 -22.43 -5.04 6.80
N ASP A 86 -23.38 -4.34 7.43
CA ASP A 86 -24.26 -4.84 8.47
C ASP A 86 -24.63 -6.30 8.21
N GLN A 87 -24.02 -7.21 8.97
CA GLN A 87 -24.32 -8.64 8.91
C GLN A 87 -25.34 -8.94 10.01
N ASN A 88 -26.48 -8.23 10.06
CA ASN A 88 -27.60 -8.62 10.90
C ASN A 88 -28.97 -8.28 10.27
N GLU A 89 -29.63 -9.36 9.85
CA GLU A 89 -31.07 -9.58 9.61
C GLU A 89 -31.66 -9.31 8.22
#